data_AF-A0A128EWK3-F1
#
_entry.id   AF-A0A128EWK3-F1
#
_cell.length_a   1.000
_cell.length_b   1.000
_cell.length_c   1.000
_cell.angle_alpha   90.00
_cell.angle_beta   90.00
_cell.angle_gamma   90.00
#
_symmetry.space_group_name_H-M   'P 1'
#
loop_
_entity.id
_entity.type
_entity.pdbx_description
1 polymer ?
#
loop_
_entity_poly.entity_id
_entity_poly.type
_entity_poly.pdbx_seq_one_letter_code
_entity_poly.pdbx_strand_id
1 'polypeptide(L)'
;MRFNLVVPAVLLPLFTACKDDNITYTSGSGTGTSSSSTLAHIDVTPSSVTAFTNQSFKAVGRYSDGTEADITNDVSWSSSNSAVADLDSNGLATFSNAGTVNITASLSGVTSSASSLTVVASVVCGHTFGSAYSSSVNNSDNTIASGACLKIAQDSSNNWFTSAPSLAAVDALDITFLSESEIGDGVSGPSGGRFMLFNWFDSREWCEKLASISFAGRTDWAVATNTQLSGLFTALGNMYTGYGWPVGNYSYWSATASGSNYDSISLLDGSSAPNGPVATSYSSCISTST
;
A
#
# COMPACT_ATOMS: atom_id res chain seq x y z
N MET A 1 46.87 28.88 -11.63
CA MET A 1 47.17 28.38 -10.28
C MET A 1 46.70 26.94 -10.17
N ARG A 2 47.62 25.98 -10.21
CA ARG A 2 47.38 24.57 -9.89
C ARG A 2 48.37 24.22 -8.78
N PHE A 3 47.85 23.93 -7.59
CA PHE A 3 48.66 23.49 -6.46
C PHE A 3 48.90 21.98 -6.60
N ASN A 4 50.15 21.59 -6.87
CA ASN A 4 50.62 20.22 -6.68
C ASN A 4 50.92 20.03 -5.20
N LEU A 5 50.11 19.23 -4.50
CA LEU A 5 50.40 18.79 -3.14
C LEU A 5 51.13 17.45 -3.20
N VAL A 6 52.43 17.47 -2.91
CA VAL A 6 53.26 16.28 -2.71
C VAL A 6 53.08 15.82 -1.27
N VAL A 7 52.51 14.63 -1.06
CA VAL A 7 52.43 13.99 0.26
C VAL A 7 53.61 13.03 0.40
N PRO A 8 54.51 13.17 1.40
CA PRO A 8 55.60 12.23 1.59
C PRO A 8 55.12 10.98 2.33
N ALA A 9 55.52 9.82 1.82
CA ALA A 9 55.28 8.51 2.41
C ALA A 9 56.02 8.38 3.75
N VAL A 10 55.28 8.14 4.84
CA VAL A 10 55.84 7.86 6.17
C VAL A 10 56.07 6.36 6.30
N LEU A 11 57.34 6.00 6.50
CA LEU A 11 57.85 4.65 6.70
C LEU A 11 57.56 4.20 8.15
N LEU A 12 56.76 3.14 8.34
CA LEU A 12 56.49 2.52 9.64
C LEU A 12 57.66 1.59 10.05
N PRO A 13 58.26 1.74 11.25
CA PRO A 13 59.22 0.77 11.74
C PRO A 13 58.52 -0.48 12.31
N LEU A 14 58.92 -1.64 11.81
CA LEU A 14 58.66 -2.95 12.39
C LEU A 14 59.36 -3.04 13.74
N PHE A 15 58.60 -3.18 14.83
CA PHE A 15 59.16 -3.55 16.14
C PHE A 15 59.14 -5.07 16.31
N THR A 16 60.35 -5.62 16.37
CA THR A 16 60.70 -6.99 16.69
C THR A 16 60.31 -7.32 18.14
N ALA A 17 59.62 -8.44 18.33
CA ALA A 17 59.33 -9.01 19.64
C ALA A 17 60.61 -9.54 20.31
N CYS A 18 60.85 -9.16 21.57
CA CYS A 18 61.75 -9.86 22.48
C CYS A 18 60.95 -10.67 23.49
N LYS A 19 61.53 -11.82 23.83
CA LYS A 19 61.00 -12.91 24.64
C LYS A 19 61.49 -12.80 26.10
N ASP A 20 60.60 -13.26 27.00
CA ASP A 20 60.75 -13.68 28.41
C ASP A 20 61.13 -12.65 29.48
N ASP A 21 60.21 -12.46 30.44
CA ASP A 21 60.53 -12.77 31.83
C ASP A 21 59.29 -13.17 32.65
N ASN A 22 59.53 -14.17 33.48
CA ASN A 22 58.65 -14.87 34.40
C ASN A 22 57.97 -13.93 35.39
N ILE A 23 56.69 -13.60 35.17
CA ILE A 23 55.81 -13.03 36.19
C ILE A 23 54.70 -14.05 36.47
N THR A 24 54.79 -14.69 37.63
CA THR A 24 53.67 -15.39 38.25
C THR A 24 52.59 -14.37 38.59
N TYR A 25 51.63 -14.20 37.69
CA TYR A 25 50.34 -13.64 38.07
C TYR A 25 49.68 -14.66 38.98
N THR A 26 49.64 -14.36 40.28
CA THR A 26 48.62 -14.90 41.16
C THR A 26 47.30 -14.67 40.45
N SER A 27 46.62 -15.75 40.07
CA SER A 27 45.24 -15.70 39.64
C SER A 27 44.40 -15.27 40.84
N GLY A 28 44.39 -13.95 41.08
CA GLY A 28 43.26 -13.32 41.73
C GLY A 28 42.06 -13.70 40.90
N SER A 29 41.30 -14.67 41.41
CA SER A 29 39.91 -14.87 41.02
C SER A 29 39.22 -13.55 41.35
N GLY A 30 39.30 -12.62 40.40
CA GLY A 30 38.36 -11.53 40.32
C GLY A 30 37.03 -12.21 40.16
N THR A 31 36.27 -12.26 41.24
CA THR A 31 34.82 -12.41 41.16
C THR A 31 34.36 -11.22 40.34
N GLY A 32 34.38 -11.37 39.01
CA GLY A 32 33.66 -10.51 38.12
C GLY A 32 32.23 -10.60 38.59
N THR A 33 31.80 -9.57 39.32
CA THR A 33 30.41 -9.38 39.65
C THR A 33 29.72 -9.32 38.30
N SER A 34 29.09 -10.43 37.92
CA SER A 34 28.16 -10.50 36.80
C SER A 34 27.07 -9.51 37.18
N SER A 35 27.20 -8.28 36.70
CA SER A 35 26.20 -7.25 36.87
C SER A 35 24.95 -7.78 36.18
N SER A 36 23.97 -8.21 36.97
CA SER A 36 22.69 -8.67 36.45
C SER A 36 22.08 -7.56 35.60
N SER A 37 22.06 -7.78 34.29
CA SER A 37 21.45 -6.87 33.34
C SER A 37 19.94 -6.96 33.45
N THR A 38 19.27 -5.81 33.58
CA THR A 38 17.80 -5.73 33.74
C THR A 38 17.22 -4.89 32.62
N LEU A 39 16.09 -5.33 32.05
CA LEU A 39 15.36 -4.57 31.04
C LEU A 39 14.91 -3.23 31.63
N ALA A 40 15.31 -2.13 30.99
CA ALA A 40 15.02 -0.77 31.44
C ALA A 40 13.95 -0.09 30.57
N HIS A 41 13.97 -0.32 29.25
CA HIS A 41 13.01 0.26 28.31
C HIS A 41 12.65 -0.67 27.17
N ILE A 42 11.49 -0.45 26.54
CA ILE A 42 11.06 -1.15 25.32
C ILE A 42 10.67 -0.09 24.29
N ASP A 43 11.39 -0.08 23.17
CA ASP A 43 11.10 0.76 22.01
C ASP A 43 10.28 -0.05 20.99
N VAL A 44 9.10 0.45 20.61
CA VAL A 44 8.23 -0.15 19.59
C VAL A 44 8.32 0.64 18.28
N THR A 45 8.54 -0.07 17.16
CA THR A 45 8.63 0.51 15.82
C THR A 45 7.62 -0.17 14.87
N PRO A 46 6.86 0.58 14.04
CA PRO A 46 6.79 2.04 14.00
C PRO A 46 6.17 2.60 15.29
N SER A 47 6.49 3.86 15.64
CA SER A 47 5.88 4.57 16.76
C SER A 47 4.51 5.17 16.41
N SER A 48 4.27 5.39 15.13
CA SER A 48 2.93 5.67 14.59
C SER A 48 2.86 5.26 13.12
N VAL A 49 1.73 4.72 12.69
CA VAL A 49 1.53 4.31 11.29
C VAL A 49 0.05 4.34 10.91
N THR A 50 -0.23 4.78 9.70
CA THR A 50 -1.53 4.58 9.04
C THR A 50 -1.39 3.40 8.11
N ALA A 51 -2.22 2.37 8.30
CA ALA A 51 -2.14 1.13 7.57
C ALA A 51 -3.48 0.77 6.94
N PHE A 52 -3.41 0.17 5.76
CA PHE A 52 -4.56 -0.34 5.02
C PHE A 52 -4.57 -1.88 4.95
N THR A 53 -3.43 -2.50 5.28
CA THR A 53 -3.18 -3.95 5.32
C THR A 53 -2.39 -4.29 6.58
N ASN A 54 -2.16 -5.58 6.85
CA ASN A 54 -1.52 -6.04 8.08
C ASN A 54 -0.21 -5.28 8.31
N GLN A 55 0.06 -4.98 9.58
CA GLN A 55 1.19 -4.16 9.98
C GLN A 55 2.05 -4.90 11.00
N SER A 56 3.31 -5.14 10.66
CA SER A 56 4.27 -5.69 11.62
C SER A 56 4.83 -4.61 12.54
N PHE A 57 4.93 -4.92 13.82
CA PHE A 57 5.61 -4.13 14.83
C PHE A 57 6.85 -4.87 15.31
N LYS A 58 7.86 -4.11 15.69
CA LYS A 58 9.13 -4.59 16.24
C LYS A 58 9.31 -4.03 17.65
N ALA A 59 9.75 -4.85 18.59
CA ALA A 59 10.12 -4.42 19.94
C ALA A 59 11.62 -4.58 20.18
N VAL A 60 12.30 -3.50 20.58
CA VAL A 60 13.70 -3.51 20.98
C VAL A 60 13.81 -3.18 22.46
N GLY A 61 14.38 -4.10 23.24
CA GLY A 61 14.64 -3.91 24.66
C GLY A 61 15.96 -3.21 24.88
N ARG A 62 15.99 -2.20 25.76
CA ARG A 62 17.22 -1.53 26.21
C ARG A 62 17.48 -1.89 27.67
N TYR A 63 18.68 -2.36 27.95
CA TYR A 63 19.05 -2.91 29.25
C TYR A 63 19.90 -1.93 30.07
N SER A 64 19.95 -2.14 31.38
CA SER A 64 20.69 -1.29 32.34
C SER A 64 22.21 -1.28 32.13
N ASP A 65 22.75 -2.29 31.45
CA ASP A 65 24.16 -2.35 31.03
C ASP A 65 24.45 -1.62 29.70
N GLY A 66 23.42 -0.99 29.12
CA GLY A 66 23.50 -0.27 27.85
C GLY A 66 23.38 -1.16 26.60
N THR A 67 23.17 -2.47 26.76
CA THR A 67 22.94 -3.37 25.62
C THR A 67 21.51 -3.25 25.10
N GLU A 68 21.31 -3.68 23.85
CA GLU A 68 20.00 -3.73 23.19
C GLU A 68 19.77 -5.12 22.61
N ALA A 69 18.52 -5.58 22.66
CA ALA A 69 18.12 -6.85 22.05
C ALA A 69 16.78 -6.71 21.32
N ASP A 70 16.65 -7.42 20.21
CA ASP A 70 15.36 -7.63 19.57
C ASP A 70 14.56 -8.63 20.40
N ILE A 71 13.46 -8.16 20.98
CA ILE A 71 12.59 -8.93 21.88
C ILE A 71 11.19 -9.05 21.30
N THR A 72 11.03 -8.85 19.99
CA THR A 72 9.74 -8.84 19.27
C THR A 72 8.87 -10.07 19.57
N ASN A 73 9.51 -11.24 19.71
CA ASN A 73 8.83 -12.51 19.96
C ASN A 73 8.78 -12.88 21.46
N ASP A 74 9.41 -12.08 22.33
CA ASP A 74 9.46 -12.31 23.78
C ASP A 74 8.46 -11.45 24.54
N VAL A 75 8.06 -10.31 23.97
CA VAL A 75 7.09 -9.38 24.56
C VAL A 75 5.65 -9.90 24.44
N SER A 76 4.82 -9.53 25.41
CA SER A 76 3.37 -9.60 25.26
C SER A 76 2.88 -8.33 24.56
N TRP A 77 2.42 -8.50 23.32
CA TRP A 77 1.75 -7.45 22.55
C TRP A 77 0.33 -7.20 23.07
N SER A 78 -0.12 -5.95 22.97
CA SER A 78 -1.48 -5.54 23.35
C SER A 78 -1.99 -4.44 22.42
N SER A 79 -3.28 -4.49 22.10
CA SER A 79 -4.02 -3.46 21.38
C SER A 79 -5.07 -2.84 22.29
N SER A 80 -5.25 -1.52 22.20
CA SER A 80 -6.33 -0.85 22.94
C SER A 80 -7.73 -1.26 22.48
N ASN A 81 -7.88 -1.85 21.29
CA ASN A 81 -9.14 -2.41 20.80
C ASN A 81 -8.90 -3.51 19.76
N SER A 82 -8.99 -4.77 20.19
CA SER A 82 -8.81 -5.94 19.30
C SER A 82 -9.89 -6.08 18.23
N ALA A 83 -11.05 -5.43 18.38
CA ALA A 83 -12.05 -5.39 17.30
C ALA A 83 -11.62 -4.52 16.12
N VAL A 84 -10.65 -3.61 16.30
CA VAL A 84 -10.06 -2.81 15.22
C VAL A 84 -8.81 -3.52 14.69
N ALA A 85 -7.83 -3.75 15.57
CA ALA A 85 -6.62 -4.49 15.24
C ALA A 85 -6.17 -5.37 16.40
N ASP A 86 -5.81 -6.61 16.10
CA ASP A 86 -5.27 -7.61 17.03
C ASP A 86 -3.87 -8.04 16.61
N LEU A 87 -3.01 -8.42 17.56
CA LEU A 87 -1.61 -8.76 17.30
C LEU A 87 -1.31 -10.21 17.65
N ASP A 88 -0.56 -10.88 16.78
CA ASP A 88 0.03 -12.18 17.12
C ASP A 88 1.29 -12.04 17.99
N SER A 89 1.85 -13.16 18.43
CA SER A 89 3.07 -13.20 19.24
C SER A 89 4.33 -12.72 18.51
N ASN A 90 4.28 -12.56 17.18
CA ASN A 90 5.38 -12.07 16.36
C ASN A 90 5.26 -10.56 16.07
N GLY A 91 4.29 -9.88 16.68
CA GLY A 91 4.03 -8.47 16.46
C GLY A 91 3.32 -8.17 15.14
N LEU A 92 2.72 -9.16 14.47
CA LEU A 92 1.91 -8.92 13.28
C LEU A 92 0.49 -8.49 13.69
N ALA A 93 0.18 -7.22 13.44
CA ALA A 93 -1.16 -6.69 13.61
C ALA A 93 -2.05 -7.05 12.40
N THR A 94 -3.19 -7.66 12.69
CA THR A 94 -4.27 -7.95 11.75
C THR A 94 -5.51 -7.14 12.04
N PHE A 95 -6.21 -6.68 11.01
CA PHE A 95 -7.30 -5.73 11.18
C PHE A 95 -8.64 -6.37 10.88
N SER A 96 -9.67 -5.93 11.61
CA SER A 96 -11.06 -6.35 11.38
C SER A 96 -11.97 -5.16 11.07
N ASN A 97 -11.62 -3.96 11.52
CA ASN A 97 -12.37 -2.74 11.28
C ASN A 97 -11.42 -1.55 11.09
N ALA A 98 -11.91 -0.51 10.43
CA ALA A 98 -11.24 0.79 10.43
C ALA A 98 -11.33 1.45 11.82
N GLY A 99 -10.35 2.29 12.15
CA GLY A 99 -10.26 2.99 13.42
C GLY A 99 -8.83 3.20 13.88
N THR A 100 -8.64 3.91 14.99
CA THR A 100 -7.33 4.13 15.59
C THR A 100 -7.19 3.36 16.90
N VAL A 101 -6.07 2.69 17.08
CA VAL A 101 -5.71 1.96 18.30
C VAL A 101 -4.28 2.26 18.75
N ASN A 102 -4.03 2.05 20.03
CA ASN A 102 -2.69 2.09 20.60
C ASN A 102 -2.17 0.67 20.78
N ILE A 103 -0.97 0.41 20.27
CA ILE A 103 -0.24 -0.84 20.41
C ILE A 103 0.84 -0.67 21.48
N THR A 104 0.94 -1.62 22.41
CA THR A 104 2.02 -1.68 23.40
C THR A 104 2.65 -3.06 23.44
N ALA A 105 3.92 -3.11 23.86
CA ALA A 105 4.67 -4.32 24.13
C ALA A 105 5.08 -4.32 25.61
N SER A 106 4.96 -5.46 26.28
CA SER A 106 5.34 -5.59 27.69
C SER A 106 6.18 -6.84 27.95
N LEU A 107 7.22 -6.69 28.76
CA LEU A 107 8.10 -7.77 29.18
C LEU A 107 8.68 -7.47 30.56
N SER A 108 8.65 -8.46 31.45
CA SER A 108 9.25 -8.37 32.81
C SER A 108 8.80 -7.14 33.61
N GLY A 109 7.53 -6.73 33.49
CA GLY A 109 6.96 -5.57 34.17
C GLY A 109 7.26 -4.21 33.52
N VAL A 110 8.09 -4.17 32.48
CA VAL A 110 8.31 -2.98 31.65
C VAL A 110 7.28 -2.97 30.52
N THR A 111 6.63 -1.84 30.30
CA THR A 111 5.70 -1.62 29.18
C THR A 111 6.24 -0.49 28.31
N SER A 112 6.19 -0.67 26.99
CA SER A 112 6.59 0.35 26.03
C SER A 112 5.67 1.58 26.09
N SER A 113 6.14 2.68 25.51
CA SER A 113 5.23 3.76 25.09
C SER A 113 4.20 3.23 24.09
N ALA A 114 3.02 3.86 24.05
CA ALA A 114 1.99 3.53 23.08
C ALA A 114 2.42 3.90 21.66
N SER A 115 2.34 2.93 20.74
CA SER A 115 2.46 3.16 19.30
C SER A 115 1.07 3.35 18.69
N SER A 116 0.86 4.42 17.93
CA SER A 116 -0.45 4.73 17.33
C SER A 116 -0.62 4.05 15.97
N LEU A 117 -1.63 3.18 15.83
CA LEU A 117 -2.00 2.54 14.58
C LEU A 117 -3.36 3.08 14.12
N THR A 118 -3.41 3.70 12.95
CA THR A 118 -4.67 4.10 12.29
C THR A 118 -4.97 3.15 11.14
N VAL A 119 -6.01 2.34 11.28
CA VAL A 119 -6.54 1.44 10.25
C VAL A 119 -7.55 2.20 9.41
N VAL A 120 -7.32 2.26 8.10
CA VAL A 120 -8.23 2.93 7.15
C VAL A 120 -9.04 1.90 6.39
N ALA A 121 -10.34 2.15 6.20
CA ALA A 121 -11.21 1.28 5.41
C ALA A 121 -10.72 1.19 3.96
N SER A 122 -10.62 -0.04 3.46
CA SER A 122 -10.28 -0.26 2.05
C SER A 122 -11.48 -0.03 1.16
N VAL A 123 -11.30 0.81 0.16
CA VAL A 123 -12.26 1.04 -0.93
C VAL A 123 -11.95 0.19 -2.16
N VAL A 124 -11.14 -0.87 -2.03
CA VAL A 124 -10.89 -1.84 -3.11
C VAL A 124 -11.88 -2.99 -3.01
N CYS A 125 -12.61 -3.28 -4.08
CA CYS A 125 -13.64 -4.32 -4.06
C CYS A 125 -13.05 -5.71 -3.78
N GLY A 126 -13.63 -6.41 -2.80
CA GLY A 126 -13.17 -7.75 -2.40
C GLY A 126 -11.87 -7.74 -1.59
N HIS A 127 -11.41 -6.57 -1.13
CA HIS A 127 -10.27 -6.48 -0.23
C HIS A 127 -10.65 -6.95 1.17
N THR A 128 -9.79 -7.80 1.71
CA THR A 128 -9.88 -8.26 3.09
C THR A 128 -8.83 -7.52 3.87
N PHE A 129 -9.24 -6.90 4.99
CA PHE A 129 -8.30 -6.29 5.90
C PHE A 129 -7.16 -7.27 6.21
N GLY A 130 -5.94 -6.78 6.02
CA GLY A 130 -4.77 -7.58 6.28
C GLY A 130 -4.12 -8.27 5.10
N SER A 131 -4.86 -8.51 4.02
CA SER A 131 -4.28 -9.07 2.80
C SER A 131 -3.62 -8.00 1.93
N ALA A 132 -2.66 -8.39 1.10
CA ALA A 132 -2.13 -7.51 0.07
C ALA A 132 -3.24 -7.16 -0.94
N TYR A 133 -3.28 -5.91 -1.43
CA TYR A 133 -4.27 -5.49 -2.44
C TYR A 133 -4.28 -6.37 -3.69
N SER A 134 -3.12 -6.93 -4.07
CA SER A 134 -2.97 -7.86 -5.19
C SER A 134 -3.87 -9.10 -5.08
N SER A 135 -4.28 -9.50 -3.87
CA SER A 135 -5.22 -10.62 -3.66
C SER A 135 -6.65 -10.33 -4.11
N SER A 136 -6.99 -9.06 -4.33
CA SER A 136 -8.33 -8.58 -4.72
C SER A 136 -8.39 -8.05 -6.15
N VAL A 137 -7.24 -7.98 -6.81
CA VAL A 137 -7.14 -7.65 -8.23
C VAL A 137 -7.75 -8.78 -9.07
N ASN A 138 -8.39 -8.42 -10.18
CA ASN A 138 -9.09 -9.37 -11.05
C ASN A 138 -10.18 -10.17 -10.30
N ASN A 139 -10.77 -9.60 -9.25
CA ASN A 139 -11.87 -10.22 -8.54
C ASN A 139 -13.07 -10.41 -9.49
N SER A 140 -13.49 -11.68 -9.65
CA SER A 140 -14.52 -12.09 -10.62
C SER A 140 -15.96 -12.02 -10.11
N ASP A 141 -16.20 -11.57 -8.87
CA ASP A 141 -17.55 -11.33 -8.39
C ASP A 141 -18.13 -10.13 -9.14
N ASN A 142 -18.99 -10.41 -10.12
CA ASN A 142 -19.51 -9.39 -11.01
C ASN A 142 -20.61 -8.52 -10.38
N THR A 143 -20.94 -8.71 -9.09
CA THR A 143 -22.05 -8.00 -8.43
C THR A 143 -21.59 -6.84 -7.54
N ILE A 144 -20.37 -6.93 -6.99
CA ILE A 144 -19.91 -6.02 -5.93
C ILE A 144 -19.47 -4.64 -6.42
N ALA A 145 -19.28 -4.43 -7.72
CA ALA A 145 -18.84 -3.13 -8.25
C ALA A 145 -19.89 -2.01 -8.05
N SER A 146 -21.14 -2.36 -7.73
CA SER A 146 -22.20 -1.41 -7.37
C SER A 146 -22.07 -0.84 -5.95
N GLY A 147 -21.27 -1.46 -5.08
CA GLY A 147 -21.11 -1.09 -3.68
C GLY A 147 -20.11 0.05 -3.46
N ALA A 148 -19.80 0.33 -2.18
CA ALA A 148 -18.87 1.37 -1.74
C ALA A 148 -17.39 0.96 -1.94
N CYS A 149 -17.04 0.55 -3.16
CA CYS A 149 -15.69 0.12 -3.52
C CYS A 149 -15.42 0.29 -5.01
N LEU A 150 -14.15 0.30 -5.39
CA LEU A 150 -13.66 0.39 -6.76
C LEU A 150 -12.98 -0.93 -7.15
N LYS A 151 -13.37 -1.48 -8.30
CA LYS A 151 -12.76 -2.71 -8.83
C LYS A 151 -11.41 -2.42 -9.45
N ILE A 152 -10.48 -3.36 -9.30
CA ILE A 152 -9.17 -3.33 -9.96
C ILE A 152 -9.01 -4.56 -10.83
N ALA A 153 -8.57 -4.36 -12.06
CA ALA A 153 -8.16 -5.40 -12.99
C ALA A 153 -6.65 -5.26 -13.29
N GLN A 154 -6.00 -6.34 -13.70
CA GLN A 154 -4.59 -6.34 -14.06
C GLN A 154 -4.38 -7.02 -15.41
N ASP A 155 -3.60 -6.35 -16.26
CA ASP A 155 -3.20 -6.87 -17.57
C ASP A 155 -1.99 -7.83 -17.48
N SER A 156 -1.59 -8.39 -18.63
CA SER A 156 -0.41 -9.27 -18.73
C SER A 156 0.92 -8.60 -18.40
N SER A 157 0.95 -7.27 -18.33
CA SER A 157 2.13 -6.46 -18.01
C SER A 157 2.17 -6.03 -16.54
N ASN A 158 1.28 -6.57 -15.71
CA ASN A 158 1.10 -6.24 -14.30
C ASN A 158 0.60 -4.82 -14.02
N ASN A 159 0.14 -4.07 -15.03
CA ASN A 159 -0.47 -2.77 -14.83
C ASN A 159 -1.85 -2.94 -14.21
N TRP A 160 -2.20 -2.07 -13.27
CA TRP A 160 -3.51 -2.09 -12.62
C TRP A 160 -4.43 -1.06 -13.26
N PHE A 161 -5.67 -1.45 -13.49
CA PHE A 161 -6.72 -0.62 -14.06
C PHE A 161 -7.92 -0.57 -13.13
N THR A 162 -8.55 0.58 -12.99
CA THR A 162 -9.77 0.72 -12.20
C THR A 162 -11.02 0.63 -13.07
N SER A 163 -12.10 0.05 -12.55
CA SER A 163 -13.42 0.24 -13.17
C SER A 163 -13.85 1.70 -13.10
N ALA A 164 -14.97 2.03 -13.75
CA ALA A 164 -15.68 3.24 -13.40
C ALA A 164 -16.18 3.11 -11.95
N PRO A 165 -16.10 4.19 -11.14
CA PRO A 165 -16.58 4.14 -9.78
C PRO A 165 -18.11 4.12 -9.74
N SER A 166 -18.65 3.42 -8.76
CA SER A 166 -20.05 3.61 -8.38
C SER A 166 -20.21 4.93 -7.62
N LEU A 167 -21.43 5.45 -7.56
CA LEU A 167 -21.76 6.60 -6.71
C LEU A 167 -21.41 6.32 -5.24
N ALA A 168 -21.68 5.10 -4.76
CA ALA A 168 -21.34 4.70 -3.40
C ALA A 168 -19.83 4.67 -3.14
N ALA A 169 -19.01 4.31 -4.14
CA ALA A 169 -17.56 4.32 -4.02
C ALA A 169 -17.02 5.75 -3.95
N VAL A 170 -17.59 6.67 -4.73
CA VAL A 170 -17.23 8.09 -4.70
C VAL A 170 -17.62 8.75 -3.39
N ASP A 171 -18.81 8.45 -2.87
CA ASP A 171 -19.23 8.91 -1.54
C ASP A 171 -18.30 8.39 -0.44
N ALA A 172 -17.88 7.12 -0.51
CA ALA A 172 -16.97 6.51 0.46
C ALA A 172 -15.54 7.09 0.39
N LEU A 173 -15.15 7.60 -0.77
CA LEU A 173 -13.87 8.29 -0.97
C LEU A 173 -13.92 9.78 -0.60
N ASP A 174 -15.11 10.29 -0.24
CA ASP A 174 -15.37 11.71 0.05
C ASP A 174 -14.89 12.63 -1.10
N ILE A 175 -15.24 12.25 -2.33
CA ILE A 175 -14.89 13.02 -3.54
C ILE A 175 -16.16 13.59 -4.16
N THR A 176 -16.27 14.91 -4.22
CA THR A 176 -17.42 15.57 -4.86
C THR A 176 -17.12 15.85 -6.33
N PHE A 177 -17.86 15.24 -7.25
CA PHE A 177 -17.90 15.63 -8.67
C PHE A 177 -19.29 16.10 -9.06
N LEU A 178 -19.35 17.04 -10.01
CA LEU A 178 -20.58 17.35 -10.75
C LEU A 178 -20.62 16.43 -11.97
N SER A 179 -20.99 15.17 -11.78
CA SER A 179 -21.03 14.22 -12.90
C SER A 179 -22.36 13.48 -12.96
N GLU A 180 -22.77 13.15 -14.19
CA GLU A 180 -23.94 12.32 -14.45
C GLU A 180 -23.64 10.87 -14.04
N SER A 181 -24.69 10.10 -13.75
CA SER A 181 -24.56 8.69 -13.41
C SER A 181 -25.50 7.84 -14.25
N GLU A 182 -25.05 6.67 -14.67
CA GLU A 182 -25.89 5.65 -15.29
C GLU A 182 -26.29 4.57 -14.27
N ILE A 183 -27.49 4.00 -14.41
CA ILE A 183 -27.93 2.84 -13.64
C ILE A 183 -27.62 1.56 -14.43
N GLY A 184 -26.84 0.66 -13.84
CA GLY A 184 -26.59 -0.68 -14.39
C GLY A 184 -27.88 -1.49 -14.51
N ASP A 185 -28.03 -2.17 -15.65
CA ASP A 185 -29.24 -2.88 -16.07
C ASP A 185 -29.21 -4.39 -15.77
N GLY A 186 -28.08 -4.91 -15.28
CA GLY A 186 -27.85 -6.35 -15.08
C GLY A 186 -27.38 -7.09 -16.33
N VAL A 187 -27.29 -6.42 -17.49
CA VAL A 187 -26.85 -6.99 -18.78
C VAL A 187 -25.48 -6.47 -19.18
N SER A 188 -25.22 -5.19 -18.91
CA SER A 188 -23.96 -4.51 -19.23
C SER A 188 -23.37 -3.83 -17.99
N GLY A 189 -23.88 -4.11 -16.80
CA GLY A 189 -23.37 -3.59 -15.54
C GLY A 189 -24.18 -4.16 -14.37
N PRO A 190 -23.64 -4.15 -13.14
CA PRO A 190 -24.36 -4.67 -11.98
C PRO A 190 -25.73 -4.00 -11.82
N SER A 191 -26.79 -4.81 -11.75
CA SER A 191 -28.17 -4.32 -11.74
C SER A 191 -28.42 -3.36 -10.56
N GLY A 192 -29.00 -2.19 -10.84
CA GLY A 192 -29.32 -1.17 -9.84
C GLY A 192 -28.14 -0.37 -9.30
N GLY A 193 -26.90 -0.71 -9.67
CA GLY A 193 -25.71 0.07 -9.34
C GLY A 193 -25.66 1.37 -10.14
N ARG A 194 -25.38 2.50 -9.49
CA ARG A 194 -25.17 3.78 -10.17
C ARG A 194 -23.69 4.00 -10.43
N PHE A 195 -23.28 4.10 -11.68
CA PHE A 195 -21.89 4.30 -12.07
C PHE A 195 -21.70 5.70 -12.63
N MET A 196 -20.60 6.33 -12.23
CA MET A 196 -20.32 7.69 -12.65
C MET A 196 -19.80 7.74 -14.08
N LEU A 197 -20.34 8.72 -14.80
CA LEU A 197 -19.89 9.12 -16.12
C LEU A 197 -19.09 10.41 -15.98
N PHE A 198 -18.11 10.57 -16.86
CA PHE A 198 -17.18 11.68 -16.85
C PHE A 198 -17.10 12.28 -18.25
N ASN A 199 -16.92 13.60 -18.33
CA ASN A 199 -16.25 14.15 -19.51
C ASN A 199 -14.75 13.83 -19.46
N TRP A 200 -14.01 14.06 -20.54
CA TRP A 200 -12.60 13.67 -20.59
C TRP A 200 -11.73 14.39 -19.55
N PHE A 201 -12.03 15.66 -19.25
CA PHE A 201 -11.30 16.44 -18.24
C PHE A 201 -11.60 15.93 -16.83
N ASP A 202 -12.87 15.65 -16.50
CA ASP A 202 -13.26 15.11 -15.19
C ASP A 202 -12.64 13.71 -14.98
N SER A 203 -12.53 12.91 -16.05
CA SER A 203 -11.85 11.61 -16.01
C SER A 203 -10.37 11.75 -15.61
N ARG A 204 -9.72 12.84 -15.99
CA ARG A 204 -8.34 13.12 -15.56
C ARG A 204 -8.27 13.52 -14.10
N GLU A 205 -9.14 14.43 -13.67
CA GLU A 205 -9.22 14.85 -12.27
C GLU A 205 -9.53 13.67 -11.35
N TRP A 206 -10.37 12.74 -11.78
CA TRP A 206 -10.64 11.48 -11.08
C TRP A 206 -9.35 10.67 -10.83
N CYS A 207 -8.56 10.41 -11.88
CA CYS A 207 -7.33 9.65 -11.73
C CYS A 207 -6.27 10.39 -10.91
N GLU A 208 -6.17 11.71 -11.07
CA GLU A 208 -5.28 12.56 -10.25
C GLU A 208 -5.69 12.52 -8.76
N LYS A 209 -6.99 12.44 -8.48
CA LYS A 209 -7.49 12.28 -7.11
C LYS A 209 -7.11 10.91 -6.53
N LEU A 210 -7.29 9.83 -7.28
CA LEU A 210 -6.85 8.49 -6.84
C LEU A 210 -5.35 8.43 -6.53
N ALA A 211 -4.53 9.08 -7.36
CA ALA A 211 -3.10 9.24 -7.11
C ALA A 211 -2.82 10.00 -5.80
N SER A 212 -3.53 11.11 -5.57
CA SER A 212 -3.33 11.95 -4.38
C SER A 212 -3.66 11.27 -3.05
N ILE A 213 -4.57 10.29 -3.06
CA ILE A 213 -4.97 9.52 -1.87
C ILE A 213 -4.23 8.18 -1.77
N SER A 214 -3.24 7.94 -2.62
CA SER A 214 -2.49 6.66 -2.68
C SER A 214 -3.43 5.45 -2.81
N PHE A 215 -4.47 5.55 -3.63
CA PHE A 215 -5.47 4.49 -3.76
C PHE A 215 -4.83 3.14 -4.05
N ALA A 216 -5.21 2.11 -3.30
CA ALA A 216 -4.64 0.76 -3.36
C ALA A 216 -3.10 0.72 -3.21
N GLY A 217 -2.52 1.68 -2.48
CA GLY A 217 -1.08 1.79 -2.26
C GLY A 217 -0.29 2.37 -3.44
N ARG A 218 -0.96 2.93 -4.45
CA ARG A 218 -0.36 3.43 -5.69
C ARG A 218 -0.60 4.93 -5.87
N THR A 219 0.42 5.65 -6.32
CA THR A 219 0.41 7.12 -6.43
C THR A 219 0.56 7.62 -7.88
N ASP A 220 0.63 6.74 -8.86
CA ASP A 220 0.86 7.03 -10.28
C ASP A 220 -0.40 6.81 -11.14
N TRP A 221 -1.58 6.90 -10.53
CA TRP A 221 -2.85 6.77 -11.24
C TRP A 221 -3.01 7.87 -12.29
N ALA A 222 -3.25 7.47 -13.54
CA ALA A 222 -3.50 8.35 -14.67
C ALA A 222 -4.57 7.76 -15.60
N VAL A 223 -5.13 8.56 -16.52
CA VAL A 223 -6.06 8.00 -17.53
C VAL A 223 -5.29 7.07 -18.46
N ALA A 224 -5.81 5.86 -18.67
CA ALA A 224 -5.17 4.87 -19.52
C ALA A 224 -5.15 5.29 -21.00
N THR A 225 -4.13 4.89 -21.75
CA THR A 225 -4.11 5.07 -23.21
C THR A 225 -4.95 4.00 -23.91
N ASN A 226 -5.36 4.26 -25.16
CA ASN A 226 -6.14 3.31 -25.96
C ASN A 226 -5.41 1.96 -26.11
N THR A 227 -4.08 1.99 -26.31
CA THR A 227 -3.26 0.77 -26.37
C THR A 227 -3.29 -0.02 -25.08
N GLN A 228 -3.24 0.64 -23.92
CA GLN A 228 -3.28 -0.02 -22.62
C GLN A 228 -4.65 -0.65 -22.34
N LEU A 229 -5.75 0.05 -22.62
CA LEU A 229 -7.10 -0.50 -22.46
C LEU A 229 -7.39 -1.62 -23.48
N SER A 230 -6.89 -1.51 -24.70
CA SER A 230 -6.95 -2.59 -25.70
C SER A 230 -6.15 -3.82 -25.25
N GLY A 231 -4.99 -3.61 -24.63
CA GLY A 231 -4.20 -4.68 -23.99
C GLY A 231 -4.96 -5.35 -22.84
N LEU A 232 -5.60 -4.56 -21.97
CA LEU A 232 -6.45 -5.08 -20.90
C LEU A 232 -7.60 -5.94 -21.46
N PHE A 233 -8.33 -5.43 -22.45
CA PHE A 233 -9.42 -6.18 -23.09
C PHE A 233 -8.92 -7.44 -23.79
N THR A 234 -7.77 -7.39 -24.45
CA THR A 234 -7.18 -8.59 -25.07
C THR A 234 -6.81 -9.65 -24.04
N ALA A 235 -6.34 -9.23 -22.87
CA ALA A 235 -5.96 -10.14 -21.79
C ALA A 235 -7.16 -10.75 -21.07
N LEU A 236 -8.21 -9.96 -20.82
CA LEU A 236 -9.29 -10.31 -19.90
C LEU A 236 -10.67 -10.50 -20.58
N GLY A 237 -10.83 -10.05 -21.82
CA GLY A 237 -12.09 -10.09 -22.56
C GLY A 237 -13.13 -9.11 -22.03
N ASN A 238 -14.40 -9.51 -22.11
CA ASN A 238 -15.54 -8.72 -21.64
C ASN A 238 -15.45 -8.47 -20.13
N MET A 239 -15.26 -7.20 -19.76
CA MET A 239 -15.01 -6.79 -18.38
C MET A 239 -16.24 -6.86 -17.48
N TYR A 240 -17.45 -6.92 -18.03
CA TYR A 240 -18.66 -7.15 -17.24
C TYR A 240 -18.78 -8.61 -16.84
N THR A 241 -18.86 -9.52 -17.82
CA THR A 241 -19.09 -10.95 -17.53
C THR A 241 -17.99 -11.57 -16.68
N GLY A 242 -16.75 -11.08 -16.84
CA GLY A 242 -15.60 -11.55 -16.07
C GLY A 242 -15.41 -10.88 -14.71
N TYR A 243 -15.69 -9.57 -14.59
CA TYR A 243 -15.21 -8.75 -13.47
C TYR A 243 -16.23 -7.75 -12.89
N GLY A 244 -17.44 -7.68 -13.48
CA GLY A 244 -18.52 -6.79 -13.02
C GLY A 244 -18.33 -5.32 -13.34
N TRP A 245 -17.44 -4.98 -14.27
CA TRP A 245 -17.28 -3.59 -14.68
C TRP A 245 -18.51 -3.14 -15.48
N PRO A 246 -18.97 -1.88 -15.34
CA PRO A 246 -20.00 -1.35 -16.22
C PRO A 246 -19.46 -1.18 -17.64
N VAL A 247 -20.18 -1.65 -18.65
CA VAL A 247 -19.83 -1.65 -20.08
C VAL A 247 -21.10 -1.40 -20.91
N GLY A 248 -21.00 -1.51 -22.24
CA GLY A 248 -22.15 -1.55 -23.14
C GLY A 248 -22.64 -0.18 -23.56
N ASN A 249 -23.30 0.56 -22.67
CA ASN A 249 -23.94 1.83 -23.03
C ASN A 249 -22.93 2.98 -23.22
N TYR A 250 -21.79 2.92 -22.54
CA TYR A 250 -20.71 3.87 -22.69
C TYR A 250 -19.36 3.16 -22.84
N SER A 251 -18.48 3.81 -23.60
CA SER A 251 -17.08 3.44 -23.71
C SER A 251 -16.28 3.98 -22.53
N TYR A 252 -15.04 3.51 -22.38
CA TYR A 252 -14.05 4.04 -21.44
C TYR A 252 -13.17 5.07 -22.13
N TRP A 253 -12.98 6.21 -21.48
CA TRP A 253 -12.06 7.24 -21.93
C TRP A 253 -10.62 6.73 -22.01
N SER A 254 -9.89 7.21 -23.02
CA SER A 254 -8.46 7.07 -23.07
C SER A 254 -7.72 8.41 -23.19
N ALA A 255 -6.46 8.43 -22.78
CA ALA A 255 -5.56 9.56 -22.92
C ALA A 255 -5.04 9.75 -24.37
N THR A 256 -5.34 8.83 -25.29
CA THR A 256 -4.87 8.90 -26.68
C THR A 256 -5.66 9.95 -27.45
N ALA A 257 -4.98 11.03 -27.87
CA ALA A 257 -5.57 12.09 -28.67
C ALA A 257 -5.77 11.68 -30.15
N SER A 258 -6.87 12.12 -30.74
CA SER A 258 -7.25 11.88 -32.14
C SER A 258 -7.79 13.17 -32.75
N GLY A 259 -6.88 14.02 -33.24
CA GLY A 259 -7.20 15.39 -33.66
C GLY A 259 -7.62 16.25 -32.46
N SER A 260 -8.81 16.84 -32.51
CA SER A 260 -9.42 17.59 -31.39
C SER A 260 -10.18 16.70 -30.40
N ASN A 261 -10.22 15.39 -30.65
CA ASN A 261 -10.96 14.40 -29.88
C ASN A 261 -10.01 13.49 -29.11
N TYR A 262 -10.57 12.57 -28.32
CA TYR A 262 -9.83 11.52 -27.64
C TYR A 262 -10.45 10.15 -27.95
N ASP A 263 -9.62 9.14 -28.12
CA ASP A 263 -10.09 7.78 -28.30
C ASP A 263 -10.80 7.28 -27.03
N SER A 264 -11.86 6.53 -27.25
CA SER A 264 -12.56 5.76 -26.22
C SER A 264 -12.75 4.33 -26.69
N ILE A 265 -12.84 3.39 -25.76
CA ILE A 265 -12.90 1.96 -26.05
C ILE A 265 -14.03 1.28 -25.29
N SER A 266 -14.81 0.47 -25.99
CA SER A 266 -15.79 -0.42 -25.40
C SER A 266 -15.07 -1.62 -24.78
N LEU A 267 -15.14 -1.76 -23.45
CA LEU A 267 -14.63 -2.96 -22.75
C LEU A 267 -15.64 -4.13 -22.76
N LEU A 268 -16.72 -4.01 -23.55
CA LEU A 268 -17.64 -5.11 -23.87
C LEU A 268 -17.10 -5.96 -25.03
N ASP A 269 -16.64 -5.30 -26.10
CA ASP A 269 -16.28 -5.94 -27.38
C ASP A 269 -14.93 -5.48 -27.96
N GLY A 270 -14.23 -4.56 -27.30
CA GLY A 270 -12.91 -4.07 -27.70
C GLY A 270 -12.93 -3.02 -28.81
N SER A 271 -14.11 -2.59 -29.27
CA SER A 271 -14.22 -1.56 -30.32
C SER A 271 -13.77 -0.19 -29.80
N SER A 272 -13.02 0.56 -30.61
CA SER A 272 -12.54 1.90 -30.25
C SER A 272 -12.94 2.96 -31.27
N ALA A 273 -13.32 4.14 -30.80
CA ALA A 273 -13.65 5.29 -31.63
C ALA A 273 -13.30 6.61 -30.93
N PRO A 274 -12.96 7.67 -31.70
CA PRO A 274 -12.72 8.99 -31.14
C PRO A 274 -14.03 9.67 -30.74
N ASN A 275 -14.04 10.32 -29.59
CA ASN A 275 -15.15 11.12 -29.06
C ASN A 275 -14.70 12.52 -28.66
N GLY A 276 -15.61 13.49 -28.79
CA GLY A 276 -15.35 14.86 -28.36
C GLY A 276 -15.17 14.93 -26.84
N PRO A 277 -14.25 15.79 -26.32
CA PRO A 277 -13.83 15.76 -24.91
C PRO A 277 -14.94 16.11 -23.90
N VAL A 278 -16.06 16.70 -24.35
CA VAL A 278 -17.22 17.04 -23.52
C VAL A 278 -18.31 15.97 -23.51
N ALA A 279 -18.15 14.87 -24.28
CA ALA A 279 -19.07 13.74 -24.23
C ALA A 279 -18.97 13.06 -22.86
N THR A 280 -20.01 12.31 -22.48
CA THR A 280 -20.01 11.49 -21.26
C THR A 280 -19.53 10.08 -21.59
N SER A 281 -18.64 9.53 -20.78
CA SER A 281 -18.17 8.14 -20.88
C SER A 281 -17.63 7.65 -19.54
N TYR A 282 -17.36 6.35 -19.45
CA TYR A 282 -16.72 5.78 -18.26
C TYR A 282 -15.25 6.19 -18.16
N SER A 283 -14.73 6.21 -16.93
CA SER A 283 -13.31 6.44 -16.66
C SER A 283 -12.64 5.17 -16.18
N SER A 284 -11.42 4.92 -16.65
CA SER A 284 -10.52 3.89 -16.12
C SER A 284 -9.15 4.51 -15.91
N CYS A 285 -8.66 4.43 -14.68
CA CYS A 285 -7.32 4.87 -14.34
C CYS A 285 -6.36 3.69 -14.40
N ILE A 286 -5.14 3.93 -14.86
CA ILE A 286 -4.05 2.97 -14.87
C ILE A 286 -2.97 3.37 -13.87
N SER A 287 -2.37 2.38 -13.20
CA SER A 287 -1.13 2.50 -12.45
C SER A 287 -0.14 1.44 -12.96
N THR A 288 1.10 1.87 -13.21
CA THR A 288 2.18 1.02 -13.76
C THR A 288 3.24 0.66 -12.73
N SER A 289 3.14 1.21 -11.52
CA SER A 289 4.02 0.89 -10.40
C SER A 289 3.94 -0.60 -10.03
N THR A 290 4.99 -1.14 -9.45
CA THR A 290 5.06 -2.55 -9.00
C THR A 290 5.26 -2.63 -7.50
#